data_AF-A0A7W0TVA2-F1
#
_entry.id   AF-A0A7W0TVA2-F1
#
_cell.length_a   1.000
_cell.length_b   1.000
_cell.length_c   1.000
_cell.angle_alpha   90.00
_cell.angle_beta   90.00
_cell.angle_gamma   90.00
#
_symmetry.space_group_name_H-M   'P 1'
#
loop_
_entity.id
_entity.type
_entity.pdbx_description
1 polymer ?
#
loop_
_entity_poly.entity_id
_entity_poly.type
_entity_poly.pdbx_seq_one_letter_code
_entity_poly.pdbx_strand_id
1 'polypeptide(L)'
;MAETGRIVVAAGDRLADSVETLLTALPSPNPERPAWVLVPSRPLGLDIRRAASVIRRRAEREGSPPVRHLPAASGLFGLLVTTDTADVTLPPGAERFAAATVPARLLHADRIVVTPLSGPGRRKGPLAALAAFATARQRWAVRTSPDGADAELAAALCPARFVLVGRIDGVPVVVATADPVAAELVWKAADSRSRESIVAWQAATVQRASELGLGARAASDLSILDVGQLSPAVRSWVDVIRVRIGLPPAAGGSARHTVGDPHS
;
A
#
# COMPACT_ATOMS: atom_id res chain seq x y z
N MET A 1 -6.49 5.66 20.06
CA MET A 1 -5.26 6.08 19.34
C MET A 1 -5.13 5.16 18.13
N ALA A 2 -4.96 5.71 16.92
CA ALA A 2 -4.83 4.87 15.72
C ALA A 2 -3.59 3.98 15.86
N GLU A 3 -3.70 2.70 15.51
CA GLU A 3 -2.58 1.75 15.44
C GLU A 3 -1.70 2.10 14.21
N THR A 4 -1.10 3.27 14.23
CA THR A 4 -0.18 3.75 13.20
C THR A 4 1.03 2.81 13.15
N GLY A 5 1.52 2.49 11.95
CA GLY A 5 2.71 1.65 11.75
C GLY A 5 2.53 0.13 11.91
N ARG A 6 1.34 -0.38 12.24
CA ARG A 6 1.09 -1.83 12.24
C ARG A 6 0.94 -2.37 10.81
N ILE A 7 1.72 -3.39 10.49
CA ILE A 7 1.70 -4.15 9.23
C ILE A 7 1.18 -5.55 9.57
N VAL A 8 0.06 -5.94 8.96
CA VAL A 8 -0.54 -7.26 9.14
C VAL A 8 -0.28 -8.12 7.91
N VAL A 9 0.28 -9.31 8.11
CA VAL A 9 0.58 -10.27 7.04
C VAL A 9 -0.28 -11.50 7.21
N ALA A 10 -0.95 -11.92 6.13
CA ALA A 10 -1.67 -13.18 6.06
C ALA A 10 -1.30 -13.93 4.77
N ALA A 11 -1.21 -15.26 4.89
CA ALA A 11 -0.95 -16.14 3.76
C ALA A 11 -1.68 -17.47 3.95
N GLY A 12 -1.99 -18.13 2.83
CA GLY A 12 -2.66 -19.42 2.83
C GLY A 12 -2.96 -19.89 1.42
N ASP A 13 -3.51 -21.09 1.28
CA ASP A 13 -3.73 -21.74 -0.02
C ASP A 13 -4.69 -20.97 -0.93
N ARG A 14 -5.66 -20.29 -0.31
CA ARG A 14 -6.67 -19.48 -0.99
C ARG A 14 -6.48 -18.02 -0.63
N LEU A 15 -6.41 -17.20 -1.67
CA LEU A 15 -6.33 -15.75 -1.54
C LEU A 15 -7.52 -15.17 -0.76
N ALA A 16 -8.73 -15.71 -0.98
CA ALA A 16 -9.92 -15.22 -0.30
C ALA A 16 -9.80 -15.39 1.22
N ASP A 17 -9.35 -16.56 1.67
CA ASP A 17 -9.19 -16.88 3.09
C ASP A 17 -8.10 -16.01 3.72
N SER A 18 -7.02 -15.74 2.98
CA SER A 18 -5.95 -14.82 3.43
C SER A 18 -6.47 -13.39 3.59
N VAL A 19 -7.26 -12.90 2.63
CA VAL A 19 -7.89 -11.56 2.70
C VAL A 19 -8.86 -11.48 3.87
N GLU A 20 -9.74 -12.48 4.05
CA GLU A 20 -10.71 -12.50 5.14
C GLU A 20 -10.04 -12.56 6.52
N THR A 21 -9.01 -13.41 6.67
CA THR A 21 -8.21 -13.51 7.89
C THR A 21 -7.60 -12.16 8.26
N LEU A 22 -6.99 -11.49 7.27
CA LEU A 22 -6.40 -10.18 7.44
C LEU A 22 -7.43 -9.10 7.79
N LEU A 23 -8.60 -9.11 7.13
CA LEU A 23 -9.64 -8.12 7.39
C LEU A 23 -10.27 -8.31 8.78
N THR A 24 -10.29 -9.52 9.32
CA THR A 24 -10.73 -9.82 10.69
C THR A 24 -9.70 -9.38 11.73
N ALA A 25 -8.41 -9.44 11.41
CA ALA A 25 -7.34 -9.00 12.30
C ALA A 25 -7.19 -7.48 12.37
N LEU A 26 -7.88 -6.73 11.49
CA LEU A 26 -7.83 -5.28 11.44
C LEU A 26 -9.13 -4.68 11.95
N PRO A 27 -9.09 -3.53 12.65
CA PRO A 27 -10.31 -2.83 13.03
C PRO A 27 -11.14 -2.51 11.77
N SER A 28 -12.46 -2.64 11.87
CA SER A 28 -13.33 -2.28 10.75
C SER A 28 -13.12 -0.80 10.40
N PRO A 29 -13.10 -0.41 9.11
CA PRO A 29 -13.23 1.00 8.74
C PRO A 29 -14.50 1.60 9.37
N ASN A 30 -14.59 2.94 9.41
CA ASN A 30 -15.68 3.61 10.11
C ASN A 30 -17.04 3.14 9.52
N PRO A 31 -17.90 2.47 10.31
CA PRO A 31 -19.15 1.89 9.79
C PRO A 31 -20.13 2.97 9.30
N GLU A 32 -19.94 4.22 9.73
CA GLU A 32 -20.78 5.35 9.35
C GLU A 32 -20.38 5.95 7.98
N ARG A 33 -19.27 5.52 7.38
CA ARG A 33 -18.77 6.06 6.12
C ARG A 33 -18.76 5.01 5.01
N PRO A 34 -19.06 5.43 3.76
CA PRO A 34 -18.91 4.54 2.62
C PRO A 34 -17.46 4.08 2.43
N ALA A 35 -17.26 2.78 2.25
CA ALA A 35 -15.95 2.22 1.93
C ALA A 35 -15.77 2.07 0.41
N TRP A 36 -14.73 2.66 -0.15
CA TRP A 36 -14.38 2.59 -1.56
C TRP A 36 -13.14 1.72 -1.74
N VAL A 37 -13.24 0.71 -2.60
CA VAL A 37 -12.10 -0.14 -2.97
C VAL A 37 -11.45 0.42 -4.23
N LEU A 38 -10.34 1.10 -4.01
CA LEU A 38 -9.54 1.74 -5.04
C LEU A 38 -8.52 0.74 -5.58
N VAL A 39 -8.50 0.54 -6.90
CA VAL A 39 -7.56 -0.39 -7.54
C VAL A 39 -6.73 0.35 -8.59
N PRO A 40 -5.47 0.70 -8.29
CA PRO A 40 -4.79 1.81 -8.92
C PRO A 40 -4.12 1.53 -10.28
N SER A 41 -4.29 0.36 -10.91
CA SER A 41 -3.55 0.02 -12.14
C SER A 41 -4.31 -0.90 -13.08
N ARG A 42 -4.07 -0.78 -14.39
CA ARG A 42 -4.41 -1.79 -15.41
C ARG A 42 -3.16 -2.13 -16.24
N PRO A 43 -3.02 -3.37 -16.73
CA PRO A 43 -3.93 -4.50 -16.52
C PRO A 43 -3.88 -5.01 -15.07
N LEU A 44 -5.06 -5.40 -14.55
CA LEU A 44 -5.17 -5.98 -13.21
C LEU A 44 -4.75 -7.45 -13.25
N GLY A 45 -3.87 -7.86 -12.36
CA GLY A 45 -3.65 -9.28 -12.08
C GLY A 45 -4.93 -9.94 -11.56
N LEU A 46 -5.10 -11.23 -11.83
CA LEU A 46 -6.27 -11.99 -11.36
C LEU A 46 -6.43 -11.90 -9.84
N ASP A 47 -5.32 -11.96 -9.10
CA ASP A 47 -5.30 -11.90 -7.64
C ASP A 47 -5.78 -10.54 -7.11
N ILE A 48 -5.39 -9.43 -7.75
CA ILE A 48 -5.89 -8.10 -7.36
C ILE A 48 -7.40 -7.99 -7.55
N ARG A 49 -7.92 -8.49 -8.67
CA ARG A 49 -9.38 -8.52 -8.91
C ARG A 49 -10.11 -9.36 -7.88
N ARG A 50 -9.55 -10.54 -7.54
CA ARG A 50 -10.13 -11.44 -6.54
C ARG A 50 -10.12 -10.82 -5.15
N ALA A 51 -9.00 -10.24 -4.71
CA ALA A 51 -8.89 -9.57 -3.43
C ALA A 51 -9.87 -8.38 -3.32
N ALA A 52 -9.92 -7.52 -4.35
CA ALA A 52 -10.87 -6.41 -4.38
C ALA A 52 -12.33 -6.87 -4.30
N SER A 53 -12.67 -8.00 -4.95
CA SER A 53 -14.01 -8.60 -4.89
C SER A 53 -14.34 -9.16 -3.49
N VAL A 54 -13.38 -9.78 -2.80
CA VAL A 54 -13.56 -10.26 -1.42
C VAL A 54 -13.79 -9.09 -0.47
N ILE A 55 -12.93 -8.07 -0.51
CA ILE A 55 -13.07 -6.87 0.32
C ILE A 55 -14.44 -6.21 0.10
N ARG A 56 -14.87 -6.10 -1.16
CA ARG A 56 -16.19 -5.56 -1.50
C ARG A 56 -17.33 -6.34 -0.86
N ARG A 57 -17.34 -7.67 -1.05
CA ARG A 57 -18.41 -8.53 -0.52
C ARG A 57 -18.46 -8.53 1.01
N ARG A 58 -17.32 -8.30 1.67
CA ARG A 58 -17.28 -8.13 3.12
C ARG A 58 -17.91 -6.80 3.53
N ALA A 59 -17.51 -5.69 2.91
CA ALA A 59 -18.09 -4.38 3.19
C ALA A 59 -19.62 -4.36 2.97
N GLU A 60 -20.10 -5.01 1.91
CA GLU A 60 -21.54 -5.17 1.64
C GLU A 60 -22.27 -5.97 2.74
N ARG A 61 -21.64 -7.03 3.27
CA ARG A 61 -22.21 -7.83 4.39
C ARG A 61 -22.20 -7.07 5.72
N GLU A 62 -21.23 -6.19 5.93
CA GLU A 62 -21.09 -5.38 7.15
C GLU A 62 -22.00 -4.13 7.12
N GLY A 63 -22.90 -4.02 6.13
CA GLY A 63 -23.83 -2.90 6.02
C GLY A 63 -23.18 -1.59 5.56
N SER A 64 -21.92 -1.62 5.14
CA SER A 64 -21.28 -0.47 4.51
C SER A 64 -21.93 -0.20 3.15
N PRO A 65 -22.17 1.06 2.78
CA PRO A 65 -22.79 1.40 1.49
C PRO A 65 -21.90 0.95 0.31
N PRO A 66 -22.47 0.81 -0.90
CA PRO A 66 -21.87 0.05 -1.99
C PRO A 66 -20.47 0.54 -2.37
N VAL A 67 -19.55 -0.41 -2.41
CA VAL A 67 -18.16 -0.17 -2.78
C VAL A 67 -18.08 0.17 -4.27
N ARG A 68 -17.68 1.41 -4.58
CA ARG A 68 -17.48 1.85 -5.97
C ARG A 68 -16.02 1.67 -6.40
N HIS A 69 -15.83 0.96 -7.51
CA HIS A 69 -14.52 0.88 -8.15
C HIS A 69 -14.23 2.15 -8.95
N LEU A 70 -13.08 2.77 -8.70
CA LEU A 70 -12.53 3.79 -9.60
C LEU A 70 -11.41 3.17 -10.45
N PRO A 71 -11.54 3.17 -11.80
CA PRO A 71 -10.48 2.70 -12.68
C PRO A 71 -9.35 3.72 -12.72
N ALA A 72 -8.18 3.36 -12.19
CA ALA A 72 -7.16 4.34 -11.87
C ALA A 72 -6.15 4.71 -12.97
N ALA A 73 -6.29 4.24 -14.22
CA ALA A 73 -5.32 4.69 -15.23
C ALA A 73 -5.69 4.60 -16.72
N SER A 74 -6.84 4.05 -17.14
CA SER A 74 -7.04 3.82 -18.60
C SER A 74 -8.46 4.02 -19.12
N GLY A 75 -9.18 4.97 -18.54
CA GLY A 75 -10.37 5.57 -19.16
C GLY A 75 -10.44 7.09 -18.94
N LEU A 76 -9.31 7.70 -18.53
CA LEU A 76 -9.21 9.07 -18.04
C LEU A 76 -9.47 10.14 -19.11
N PHE A 77 -9.61 9.79 -20.39
CA PHE A 77 -10.14 10.72 -21.41
C PHE A 77 -11.68 10.70 -21.51
N GLY A 78 -12.36 9.62 -21.10
CA GLY A 78 -13.81 9.49 -21.24
C GLY A 78 -14.63 10.00 -20.05
N LEU A 79 -14.04 10.11 -18.85
CA LEU A 79 -14.77 10.47 -17.62
C LEU A 79 -14.28 11.76 -16.94
N LEU A 80 -13.23 12.41 -17.46
CA LEU A 80 -12.80 13.74 -16.99
C LEU A 80 -13.70 14.87 -17.49
N VAL A 81 -14.64 14.57 -18.38
CA VAL A 81 -15.60 15.56 -18.88
C VAL A 81 -16.82 15.70 -17.94
N THR A 82 -17.00 14.83 -16.94
CA THR A 82 -18.26 14.76 -16.16
C THR A 82 -18.13 14.48 -14.65
N THR A 83 -16.93 14.55 -14.05
CA THR A 83 -16.79 14.32 -12.60
C THR A 83 -16.54 15.61 -11.84
N ASP A 84 -17.37 15.89 -10.83
CA ASP A 84 -17.12 16.92 -9.83
C ASP A 84 -15.74 16.67 -9.18
N THR A 85 -14.88 17.68 -9.28
CA THR A 85 -13.57 17.69 -8.65
C THR A 85 -13.59 18.62 -7.45
N ALA A 86 -12.68 18.39 -6.52
CA ALA A 86 -12.46 19.26 -5.37
C ALA A 86 -10.96 19.51 -5.23
N ASP A 87 -10.63 20.74 -4.86
CA ASP A 87 -9.27 21.12 -4.49
C ASP A 87 -9.07 20.87 -2.99
N VAL A 88 -8.07 20.05 -2.68
CA VAL A 88 -7.67 19.73 -1.32
C VAL A 88 -6.38 20.46 -1.04
N THR A 89 -6.40 21.34 -0.04
CA THR A 89 -5.18 21.97 0.47
C THR A 89 -4.25 20.90 1.03
N LEU A 90 -2.99 20.90 0.59
CA LEU A 90 -2.01 19.93 1.04
C LEU A 90 -1.46 20.30 2.43
N PRO A 91 -0.96 19.31 3.19
CA PRO A 91 -0.38 19.58 4.51
C PRO A 91 0.80 20.55 4.42
N PRO A 92 1.09 21.28 5.52
CA PRO A 92 2.30 22.10 5.63
C PRO A 92 3.54 21.29 5.29
N GLY A 93 4.44 21.86 4.49
CA GLY A 93 5.61 21.17 3.97
C GLY A 93 5.45 20.60 2.57
N ALA A 94 4.26 20.60 1.96
CA ALA A 94 4.12 20.36 0.52
C ALA A 94 4.66 21.56 -0.28
N GLU A 95 5.85 21.42 -0.86
CA GLU A 95 6.57 22.52 -1.53
C GLU A 95 6.17 22.69 -3.00
N ARG A 96 5.74 21.61 -3.67
CA ARG A 96 5.56 21.61 -5.13
C ARG A 96 4.14 21.91 -5.53
N PHE A 97 3.20 21.53 -4.67
CA PHE A 97 1.78 21.74 -4.90
C PHE A 97 1.17 22.41 -3.66
N ALA A 98 0.47 23.52 -3.84
CA ALA A 98 -0.32 24.11 -2.77
C ALA A 98 -1.62 23.31 -2.50
N ALA A 99 -2.17 22.70 -3.55
CA ALA A 99 -3.36 21.88 -3.50
C ALA A 99 -3.29 20.73 -4.51
N ALA A 100 -4.00 19.64 -4.21
CA ALA A 100 -4.27 18.57 -5.15
C ALA A 100 -5.74 18.61 -5.59
N THR A 101 -5.96 18.46 -6.88
CA THR A 101 -7.31 18.43 -7.45
C THR A 101 -7.69 16.97 -7.70
N VAL A 102 -8.69 16.48 -6.98
CA VAL A 102 -9.11 15.07 -7.00
C VAL A 102 -10.62 14.95 -7.18
N PRO A 103 -11.15 13.79 -7.62
CA PRO A 103 -12.59 13.58 -7.65
C PRO A 103 -13.25 13.80 -6.27
N ALA A 104 -14.21 14.71 -6.16
CA ALA A 104 -14.81 15.13 -4.88
C ALA A 104 -15.40 13.94 -4.10
N ARG A 105 -15.96 12.97 -4.82
CA ARG A 105 -16.54 11.74 -4.24
C ARG A 105 -15.52 10.90 -3.46
N LEU A 106 -14.23 11.03 -3.76
CA LEU A 106 -13.22 10.35 -2.98
C LEU A 106 -13.15 10.90 -1.57
N LEU A 107 -13.40 12.20 -1.34
CA LEU A 107 -13.16 12.88 -0.06
C LEU A 107 -14.14 12.45 1.04
N HIS A 108 -15.35 12.06 0.67
CA HIS A 108 -16.44 11.71 1.60
C HIS A 108 -16.53 10.22 1.93
N ALA A 109 -15.52 9.43 1.58
CA ALA A 109 -15.49 7.99 1.75
C ALA A 109 -14.24 7.50 2.47
N ASP A 110 -14.40 6.43 3.24
CA ASP A 110 -13.28 5.60 3.65
C ASP A 110 -12.73 4.89 2.41
N ARG A 111 -11.40 4.84 2.28
CA ARG A 111 -10.75 4.32 1.07
C ARG A 111 -9.86 3.14 1.45
N ILE A 112 -10.07 2.02 0.78
CA ILE A 112 -9.21 0.84 0.84
C ILE A 112 -8.47 0.75 -0.49
N VAL A 113 -7.16 0.97 -0.48
CA VAL A 113 -6.33 0.92 -1.67
C VAL A 113 -5.77 -0.48 -1.83
N VAL A 114 -6.07 -1.14 -2.95
CA VAL A 114 -5.60 -2.51 -3.23
C VAL A 114 -4.52 -2.46 -4.32
N THR A 115 -3.27 -2.70 -3.95
CA THR A 115 -2.11 -2.66 -4.86
C THR A 115 -1.42 -4.02 -4.94
N PRO A 116 -0.62 -4.29 -5.99
CA PRO A 116 0.21 -5.51 -6.01
C PRO A 116 1.37 -5.40 -5.02
N LEU A 117 1.69 -6.51 -4.34
CA LEU A 117 2.78 -6.63 -3.35
C LEU A 117 4.16 -6.36 -3.96
N SER A 118 4.35 -6.80 -5.20
CA SER A 118 5.49 -6.47 -6.03
C SER A 118 5.05 -6.50 -7.50
N GLY A 119 5.88 -6.01 -8.41
CA GLY A 119 5.51 -6.01 -9.82
C GLY A 119 6.70 -5.97 -10.77
N PRO A 120 6.79 -6.88 -11.74
CA PRO A 120 7.61 -6.64 -12.93
C PRO A 120 7.01 -5.49 -13.76
N GLY A 121 7.88 -4.64 -14.31
CA GLY A 121 7.49 -3.49 -15.15
C GLY A 121 7.17 -2.21 -14.36
N ARG A 122 6.70 -1.17 -15.07
CA ARG A 122 6.36 0.20 -14.59
C ARG A 122 5.15 0.26 -13.63
N ARG A 123 4.97 -0.72 -12.74
CA ARG A 123 3.87 -0.69 -11.75
C ARG A 123 4.23 0.29 -10.63
N LYS A 124 3.26 1.10 -10.23
CA LYS A 124 3.42 2.17 -9.24
C LYS A 124 3.20 1.63 -7.83
N GLY A 125 4.02 2.08 -6.87
CA GLY A 125 3.83 1.81 -5.45
C GLY A 125 2.55 2.44 -4.89
N PRO A 126 2.12 2.08 -3.67
CA PRO A 126 0.91 2.58 -3.02
C PRO A 126 0.69 4.10 -3.09
N LEU A 127 1.73 4.91 -2.84
CA LEU A 127 1.61 6.37 -2.86
C LEU A 127 1.49 6.92 -4.29
N ALA A 128 2.33 6.43 -5.21
CA ALA A 128 2.25 6.74 -6.63
C ALA A 128 0.90 6.32 -7.26
N ALA A 129 0.28 5.28 -6.72
CA ALA A 129 -1.06 4.81 -7.06
C ALA A 129 -2.15 5.82 -6.66
N LEU A 130 -2.04 6.43 -5.47
CA LEU A 130 -2.96 7.50 -5.03
C LEU A 130 -2.78 8.78 -5.83
N ALA A 131 -1.53 9.19 -6.08
CA ALA A 131 -1.21 10.36 -6.90
C ALA A 131 -1.80 10.26 -8.32
N ALA A 132 -2.13 9.06 -8.81
CA ALA A 132 -2.78 8.86 -10.10
C ALA A 132 -4.21 9.44 -10.18
N PHE A 133 -4.84 9.75 -9.04
CA PHE A 133 -6.16 10.40 -9.00
C PHE A 133 -6.11 11.92 -9.19
N ALA A 134 -4.93 12.54 -9.11
CA ALA A 134 -4.76 13.96 -9.39
C ALA A 134 -5.03 14.28 -10.87
N THR A 135 -5.16 15.57 -11.20
CA THR A 135 -5.40 16.01 -12.58
C THR A 135 -4.28 15.60 -13.54
N ALA A 136 -4.58 15.59 -14.85
CA ALA A 136 -3.58 15.29 -15.87
C ALA A 136 -2.33 16.18 -15.79
N ARG A 137 -2.51 17.47 -15.47
CA ARG A 137 -1.44 18.45 -15.28
C ARG A 137 -0.56 18.12 -14.07
N GLN A 138 -1.17 17.88 -12.90
CA GLN A 138 -0.44 17.49 -11.69
C GLN A 138 0.30 16.16 -11.88
N ARG A 139 -0.33 15.17 -12.53
CA ARG A 139 0.35 13.91 -12.87
C ARG A 139 1.51 14.08 -13.83
N TRP A 140 1.42 15.03 -14.76
CA TRP A 140 2.53 15.35 -15.64
C TRP A 140 3.69 15.96 -14.85
N ALA A 141 3.41 16.91 -13.96
CA ALA A 141 4.41 17.52 -13.08
C ALA A 141 5.13 16.48 -12.20
N VAL A 142 4.42 15.50 -11.64
CA VAL A 142 5.04 14.39 -10.90
C VAL A 142 5.97 13.56 -11.77
N ARG A 143 5.61 13.28 -13.03
CA ARG A 143 6.49 12.50 -13.93
C ARG A 143 7.79 13.22 -14.28
N THR A 144 7.80 14.54 -14.18
CA THR A 144 8.96 15.38 -14.46
C THR A 144 9.72 15.76 -13.19
N SER A 145 9.28 15.33 -12.00
CA SER A 145 9.90 15.61 -10.70
C SER A 145 10.10 14.32 -9.91
N PRO A 146 11.32 13.75 -9.88
CA PRO A 146 11.57 12.42 -9.30
C PRO A 146 11.59 12.39 -7.76
N ASP A 147 11.45 13.53 -7.09
CA ASP A 147 11.84 13.72 -5.68
C ASP A 147 10.67 13.58 -4.69
N GLY A 148 9.83 12.54 -4.84
CA GLY A 148 8.72 12.29 -3.93
C GLY A 148 7.48 13.17 -4.13
N ALA A 149 7.35 13.81 -5.29
CA ALA A 149 6.18 14.62 -5.65
C ALA A 149 4.85 13.81 -5.65
N ASP A 150 4.93 12.50 -5.78
CA ASP A 150 3.80 11.59 -5.64
C ASP A 150 3.29 11.51 -4.20
N ALA A 151 4.17 11.58 -3.19
CA ALA A 151 3.77 11.62 -1.78
C ALA A 151 2.94 12.88 -1.46
N GLU A 152 3.35 14.04 -2.00
CA GLU A 152 2.60 15.30 -1.84
C GLU A 152 1.18 15.18 -2.41
N LEU A 153 1.03 14.67 -3.63
CA LEU A 153 -0.31 14.48 -4.21
C LEU A 153 -1.11 13.38 -3.50
N ALA A 154 -0.45 12.32 -3.03
CA ALA A 154 -1.08 11.25 -2.27
C ALA A 154 -1.62 11.72 -0.91
N ALA A 155 -0.99 12.74 -0.30
CA ALA A 155 -1.41 13.33 0.97
C ALA A 155 -2.85 13.86 0.94
N ALA A 156 -3.36 14.22 -0.24
CA ALA A 156 -4.75 14.65 -0.39
C ALA A 156 -5.79 13.54 -0.17
N LEU A 157 -5.39 12.28 -0.27
CA LEU A 157 -6.28 11.13 -0.22
C LEU A 157 -5.86 10.19 0.92
N CYS A 158 -6.15 10.55 2.18
CA CYS A 158 -5.82 9.72 3.35
C CYS A 158 -6.65 8.43 3.37
N PRO A 159 -6.13 7.25 2.98
CA PRO A 159 -6.93 6.05 2.94
C PRO A 159 -7.09 5.49 4.35
N ALA A 160 -8.20 4.80 4.59
CA ALA A 160 -8.36 4.04 5.83
C ALA A 160 -7.40 2.85 5.85
N ARG A 161 -7.05 2.32 4.68
CA ARG A 161 -6.22 1.10 4.56
C ARG A 161 -5.55 0.97 3.21
N PHE A 162 -4.35 0.39 3.24
CA PHE A 162 -3.67 -0.20 2.10
C PHE A 162 -3.71 -1.72 2.24
N VAL A 163 -3.96 -2.41 1.13
CA VAL A 163 -3.94 -3.87 1.00
C VAL A 163 -3.05 -4.22 -0.19
N LEU A 164 -1.90 -4.82 0.09
CA LEU A 164 -0.94 -5.26 -0.91
C LEU A 164 -1.14 -6.76 -1.15
N VAL A 165 -1.23 -7.17 -2.41
CA VAL A 165 -1.57 -8.55 -2.78
C VAL A 165 -0.54 -9.12 -3.74
N GLY A 166 -0.03 -10.30 -3.43
CA GLY A 166 0.94 -10.97 -4.28
C GLY A 166 1.00 -12.47 -4.05
N ARG A 167 2.05 -13.09 -4.56
CA ARG A 167 2.36 -14.50 -4.31
C ARG A 167 3.84 -14.63 -4.00
N ILE A 168 4.17 -15.48 -3.04
CA ILE A 168 5.53 -15.86 -2.66
C ILE A 168 5.62 -17.38 -2.81
N ASP A 169 6.50 -17.86 -3.68
CA ASP A 169 6.60 -19.29 -4.04
C ASP A 169 5.24 -19.94 -4.34
N GLY A 170 4.41 -19.23 -5.11
CA GLY A 170 3.06 -19.67 -5.50
C GLY A 170 1.98 -19.48 -4.43
N VAL A 171 2.35 -19.28 -3.16
CA VAL A 171 1.45 -19.05 -2.03
C VAL A 171 0.91 -17.62 -2.07
N PRO A 172 -0.43 -17.41 -2.12
CA PRO A 172 -1.03 -16.10 -1.92
C PRO A 172 -0.57 -15.43 -0.63
N VAL A 173 -0.12 -14.18 -0.76
CA VAL A 173 0.24 -13.34 0.38
C VAL A 173 -0.51 -12.03 0.29
N VAL A 174 -1.07 -11.61 1.42
CA VAL A 174 -1.76 -10.33 1.56
C VAL A 174 -1.13 -9.60 2.73
N VAL A 175 -0.80 -8.33 2.51
CA VAL A 175 -0.32 -7.43 3.55
C VAL A 175 -1.28 -6.27 3.66
N ALA A 176 -1.53 -5.78 4.87
CA ALA A 176 -2.31 -4.57 5.05
C ALA A 176 -1.80 -3.70 6.18
N THR A 177 -2.03 -2.41 6.03
CA THR A 177 -1.68 -1.39 7.01
C THR A 177 -2.54 -0.14 6.79
N ALA A 178 -2.77 0.63 7.84
CA ALA A 178 -3.35 1.96 7.73
C ALA A 178 -2.28 3.03 7.45
N ASP A 179 -1.00 2.68 7.60
CA ASP A 179 0.12 3.60 7.47
C ASP A 179 0.63 3.66 6.01
N PRO A 180 0.52 4.82 5.32
CA PRO A 180 0.99 4.99 3.95
C PRO A 180 2.49 4.76 3.78
N VAL A 181 3.31 5.14 4.76
CA VAL A 181 4.77 4.94 4.74
C VAL A 181 5.07 3.46 4.87
N ALA A 182 4.41 2.76 5.80
CA ALA A 182 4.59 1.32 5.96
C ALA A 182 4.17 0.55 4.70
N ALA A 183 3.08 0.95 4.03
CA ALA A 183 2.63 0.34 2.79
C ALA A 183 3.68 0.49 1.67
N GLU A 184 4.22 1.70 1.51
CA GLU A 184 5.24 1.99 0.49
C GLU A 184 6.56 1.26 0.79
N LEU A 185 6.97 1.20 2.06
CA LEU A 185 8.15 0.46 2.51
C LEU A 185 8.03 -1.04 2.23
N VAL A 186 6.92 -1.67 2.59
CA VAL A 186 6.68 -3.10 2.29
C VAL A 186 6.72 -3.34 0.77
N TRP A 187 6.09 -2.47 -0.02
CA TRP A 187 6.11 -2.59 -1.48
C TRP A 187 7.53 -2.52 -2.05
N LYS A 188 8.35 -1.56 -1.60
CA LYS A 188 9.75 -1.43 -2.02
C LYS A 188 10.60 -2.60 -1.54
N ALA A 189 10.42 -3.02 -0.30
CA ALA A 189 11.13 -4.15 0.28
C ALA A 189 10.77 -5.47 -0.43
N ALA A 190 9.56 -5.61 -0.95
CA ALA A 190 9.12 -6.78 -1.71
C ALA A 190 9.60 -6.78 -3.18
N ASP A 191 10.14 -5.68 -3.71
CA ASP A 191 10.70 -5.64 -5.06
C ASP A 191 12.10 -6.31 -5.07
N SER A 192 12.19 -7.47 -5.73
CA SER A 192 13.42 -8.26 -5.84
C SER A 192 14.52 -7.59 -6.66
N ARG A 193 14.21 -6.52 -7.40
CA ARG A 193 15.19 -5.70 -8.12
C ARG A 193 15.98 -4.76 -7.22
N SER A 194 15.44 -4.41 -6.05
CA SER A 194 16.15 -3.65 -5.02
C SER A 194 17.07 -4.62 -4.25
N ARG A 195 18.30 -4.80 -4.76
CA ARG A 195 19.32 -5.64 -4.09
C ARG A 195 19.95 -4.96 -2.87
N GLU A 196 19.78 -3.66 -2.70
CA GLU A 196 20.25 -2.88 -1.56
C GLU A 196 19.06 -2.33 -0.78
N SER A 197 18.53 -3.12 0.14
CA SER A 197 17.25 -2.83 0.79
C SER A 197 17.30 -1.80 1.93
N ILE A 198 18.50 -1.44 2.39
CA ILE A 198 18.71 -0.35 3.37
C ILE A 198 18.24 1.00 2.78
N VAL A 199 18.14 1.11 1.45
CA VAL A 199 17.70 2.33 0.75
C VAL A 199 16.18 2.52 0.71
N ALA A 200 15.37 1.57 1.20
CA ALA A 200 13.90 1.72 1.16
C ALA A 200 13.44 2.97 1.93
N TRP A 201 14.05 3.21 3.09
CA TRP A 201 13.90 4.44 3.87
C TRP A 201 14.50 5.68 3.21
N GLN A 202 15.49 5.50 2.34
CA GLN A 202 16.13 6.58 1.58
C GLN A 202 15.40 6.92 0.28
N ALA A 203 14.35 6.17 -0.08
CA ALA A 203 13.58 6.48 -1.27
C ALA A 203 12.87 7.83 -1.10
N ALA A 204 13.02 8.73 -2.07
CA ALA A 204 12.49 10.09 -2.00
C ALA A 204 10.99 10.14 -1.65
N THR A 205 10.17 9.26 -2.22
CA THR A 205 8.74 9.14 -1.89
C THR A 205 8.49 8.78 -0.42
N VAL A 206 9.32 7.90 0.16
CA VAL A 206 9.19 7.47 1.57
C VAL A 206 9.62 8.60 2.49
N GLN A 207 10.78 9.19 2.26
CA GLN A 207 11.28 10.34 3.03
C GLN A 207 10.26 11.48 3.01
N ARG A 208 9.76 11.82 1.82
CA ARG A 208 8.79 12.89 1.66
C ARG A 208 7.46 12.59 2.35
N ALA A 209 6.97 11.35 2.27
CA ALA A 209 5.75 10.97 2.99
C ALA A 209 5.91 11.06 4.52
N SER A 210 7.08 10.69 5.05
CA SER A 210 7.40 10.81 6.48
C SER A 210 7.52 12.29 6.91
N GLU A 211 8.17 13.14 6.11
CA GLU A 211 8.28 14.59 6.35
C GLU A 211 6.91 15.27 6.40
N LEU A 212 6.00 14.88 5.49
CA LEU A 212 4.62 15.35 5.46
C LEU A 212 3.76 14.79 6.60
N GLY A 213 4.32 13.92 7.46
CA GLY A 213 3.62 13.34 8.59
C GLY A 213 2.53 12.34 8.20
N LEU A 214 2.65 11.70 7.03
CA LEU A 214 1.62 10.78 6.53
C LEU A 214 1.60 9.43 7.28
N GLY A 215 2.68 9.08 7.97
CA GLY A 215 2.83 7.80 8.66
C GLY A 215 4.12 7.72 9.48
N ALA A 216 4.67 6.52 9.59
CA ALA A 216 5.89 6.23 10.32
C ALA A 216 7.06 7.18 9.96
N ARG A 217 7.82 7.57 10.99
CA ARG A 217 9.00 8.44 10.88
C ARG A 217 10.30 7.67 11.07
N ALA A 218 10.23 6.55 11.79
CA ALA A 218 11.35 5.66 12.01
C ALA A 218 10.89 4.18 12.00
N ALA A 219 11.86 3.26 11.90
CA ALA A 219 11.58 1.83 11.98
C ALA A 219 10.97 1.40 13.32
N SER A 220 11.30 2.11 14.42
CA SER A 220 10.70 1.87 15.75
C SER A 220 9.19 2.11 15.80
N ASP A 221 8.65 2.85 14.85
CA ASP A 221 7.21 3.12 14.76
C ASP A 221 6.46 1.96 14.09
N LEU A 222 7.19 1.01 13.50
CA LEU A 222 6.64 -0.08 12.73
C LEU A 222 6.57 -1.38 13.55
N SER A 223 5.58 -2.20 13.24
CA SER A 223 5.50 -3.57 13.73
C SER A 223 4.90 -4.48 12.66
N ILE A 224 5.38 -5.72 12.58
CA ILE A 224 4.79 -6.74 11.71
C ILE A 224 4.10 -7.80 12.58
N LEU A 225 2.81 -7.99 12.34
CA LEU A 225 1.96 -9.02 12.92
C LEU A 225 1.63 -10.06 11.86
N ASP A 226 2.01 -11.30 12.13
CA ASP A 226 1.69 -12.46 11.30
C ASP A 226 0.39 -13.08 11.78
N VAL A 227 -0.58 -13.26 10.88
CA VAL A 227 -1.90 -13.81 11.21
C VAL A 227 -2.12 -15.11 10.45
N GLY A 228 -2.30 -16.19 11.22
CA GLY A 228 -2.41 -17.55 10.70
C GLY A 228 -1.08 -18.30 10.65
N GLN A 229 -1.11 -19.52 10.12
CA GLN A 229 0.09 -20.32 9.94
C GLN A 229 0.78 -19.96 8.63
N LEU A 230 1.87 -19.18 8.72
CA LEU A 230 2.71 -18.87 7.56
C LEU A 230 3.53 -20.10 7.15
N SER A 231 3.67 -20.34 5.85
CA SER A 231 4.61 -21.35 5.34
C SER A 231 6.07 -20.93 5.60
N PRO A 232 7.04 -21.86 5.59
CA PRO A 232 8.46 -21.51 5.74
C PRO A 232 8.94 -20.48 4.71
N ALA A 233 8.49 -20.59 3.46
CA ALA A 233 8.81 -19.63 2.40
C ALA A 233 8.29 -18.23 2.70
N VAL A 234 7.03 -18.12 3.16
CA VAL A 234 6.44 -16.83 3.53
C VAL A 234 7.11 -16.26 4.77
N ARG A 235 7.45 -17.07 5.78
CA ARG A 235 8.22 -16.60 6.96
C ARG A 235 9.58 -16.04 6.57
N SER A 236 10.33 -16.78 5.76
CA SER A 236 11.62 -16.33 5.24
C SER A 236 11.49 -14.99 4.50
N TRP A 237 10.45 -14.86 3.66
CA TRP A 237 10.14 -13.59 3.01
C TRP A 237 9.78 -12.48 4.01
N VAL A 238 8.96 -12.74 5.04
CA VAL A 238 8.64 -11.75 6.09
C VAL A 238 9.89 -11.32 6.84
N ASP A 239 10.81 -12.23 7.17
CA ASP A 239 12.07 -11.91 7.84
C ASP A 239 12.95 -11.04 6.96
N VAL A 240 13.00 -11.31 5.65
CA VAL A 240 13.62 -10.40 4.68
C VAL A 240 12.95 -9.03 4.78
N ILE A 241 11.62 -8.93 4.66
CA ILE A 241 10.91 -7.64 4.76
C ILE A 241 11.25 -6.90 6.06
N ARG A 242 11.29 -7.58 7.21
CA ARG A 242 11.67 -7.01 8.51
C ARG A 242 13.03 -6.33 8.42
N VAL A 243 14.06 -7.06 7.97
CA VAL A 243 15.42 -6.53 7.82
C VAL A 243 15.44 -5.35 6.85
N ARG A 244 14.74 -5.47 5.71
CA ARG A 244 14.69 -4.44 4.66
C ARG A 244 14.06 -3.13 5.13
N ILE A 245 13.10 -3.17 6.05
CA ILE A 245 12.46 -1.97 6.61
C ILE A 245 13.06 -1.55 7.96
N GLY A 246 14.17 -2.18 8.39
CA GLY A 246 14.91 -1.81 9.60
C GLY A 246 14.31 -2.36 10.91
N LEU A 247 13.43 -3.36 10.84
CA LEU A 247 12.94 -4.07 12.01
C LEU A 247 13.89 -5.21 12.41
N PRO A 248 13.98 -5.55 13.70
CA PRO A 248 14.71 -6.73 14.14
C PRO A 248 14.06 -8.02 13.57
N PRO A 249 14.85 -9.07 13.36
CA PRO A 249 14.33 -10.38 12.96
C PRO A 249 13.36 -10.91 14.03
N ALA A 250 12.39 -11.73 13.64
CA ALA A 250 11.44 -12.29 14.58
C ALA A 250 12.17 -13.14 15.65
N ALA A 251 11.80 -12.96 16.92
CA ALA A 251 12.33 -13.77 18.02
C ALA A 251 11.96 -15.25 17.79
N GLY A 252 12.92 -16.06 17.34
CA GLY A 252 12.73 -17.48 17.00
C GLY A 252 13.33 -17.92 15.67
N GLY A 253 13.73 -17.00 14.79
CA GLY A 253 14.43 -17.31 13.54
C GLY A 253 15.93 -17.41 13.72
N SER A 254 16.43 -18.53 14.24
CA SER A 254 17.88 -18.81 14.22
C SER A 254 18.29 -19.18 12.79
N ALA A 255 18.49 -18.17 11.95
CA ALA A 255 19.21 -18.35 10.70
C ALA A 255 20.70 -18.48 11.05
N ARG A 256 21.18 -19.73 11.17
CA ARG A 256 22.59 -20.03 10.97
C ARG A 256 22.95 -19.61 9.55
N HIS A 257 23.45 -18.40 9.39
CA HIS A 257 24.31 -18.09 8.26
C HIS A 257 25.58 -18.93 8.44
N THR A 258 25.63 -20.08 7.79
CA THR A 258 26.92 -20.66 7.39
C THR A 258 27.52 -19.71 6.38
N VAL A 259 28.30 -18.75 6.89
CA VAL A 259 29.37 -18.12 6.12
C VAL A 259 30.29 -19.27 5.75
N GLY A 260 30.29 -19.66 4.49
CA GLY A 260 31.32 -20.54 3.96
C GLY A 260 32.64 -19.79 4.05
N ASP A 261 33.60 -20.36 4.79
CA ASP A 261 34.99 -19.94 4.77
C ASP A 261 35.50 -19.93 3.31
N PRO A 262 35.96 -18.79 2.78
CA PRO A 262 36.85 -18.80 1.65
C PRO A 262 38.25 -19.05 2.21
N HIS A 263 38.71 -20.29 2.12
CA HIS A 263 40.04 -20.83 2.47
C HIS A 263 40.00 -21.92 3.54
N SER A 264 39.62 -23.13 3.12
CA SER A 264 40.18 -24.41 3.60
C SER A 264 39.95 -25.48 2.53
#